data_AF-A0A9N9KJW3-F1
#
_entry.id   AF-A0A9N9KJW3-F1
#
_cell.length_a   1.000
_cell.length_b   1.000
_cell.length_c   1.000
_cell.angle_alpha   90.00
_cell.angle_beta   90.00
_cell.angle_gamma   90.00
#
_symmetry.space_group_name_H-M   'P 1'
#
loop_
_entity.id
_entity.type
_entity.pdbx_description
1 polymer ?
#
loop_
_entity_poly.entity_id
_entity_poly.type
_entity_poly.pdbx_seq_one_letter_code
_entity_poly.pdbx_strand_id
1 'polypeptide(L)'
;MSLNQNKYPENNSFMLKQSNTNYNYHIINEGFYPSNSKIYYISACSHSETKYKISDNYLVQTSWGRGKSQHIIKCEIEYDSDRPVFRI
;
A
#
# COMPACT_ATOMS: atom_id res chain seq x y z
N MET A 1 -9.56 -25.26 8.71
CA MET A 1 -9.97 -23.85 8.50
C MET A 1 -9.23 -23.33 7.30
N SER A 2 -9.90 -23.27 6.16
CA SER A 2 -9.39 -22.73 4.91
C SER A 2 -9.23 -21.22 5.04
N LEU A 3 -8.00 -20.73 4.84
CA LEU A 3 -7.69 -19.30 4.78
C LEU A 3 -8.37 -18.74 3.52
N ASN A 4 -9.44 -17.96 3.70
CA ASN A 4 -10.11 -17.26 2.61
C ASN A 4 -9.08 -16.34 1.92
N GLN A 5 -8.67 -16.73 0.71
CA GLN A 5 -7.83 -15.90 -0.14
C GLN A 5 -8.70 -14.75 -0.70
N ASN A 6 -8.20 -13.52 -0.62
CA ASN A 6 -8.72 -12.32 -1.30
C ASN A 6 -9.90 -11.56 -0.65
N LYS A 7 -9.84 -11.25 0.64
CA LYS A 7 -10.53 -10.03 1.11
C LYS A 7 -9.49 -9.02 1.54
N TYR A 8 -9.41 -7.91 0.81
CA TYR A 8 -8.78 -6.69 1.29
C TYR A 8 -9.36 -6.39 2.68
N PRO A 9 -8.56 -5.90 3.64
CA PRO A 9 -9.09 -5.59 4.96
C PRO A 9 -10.27 -4.65 4.80
N GLU A 10 -11.41 -5.01 5.42
CA GLU A 10 -12.64 -4.21 5.41
C GLU A 10 -12.41 -2.82 6.03
N ASN A 11 -11.30 -2.68 6.77
CA ASN A 11 -10.81 -1.44 7.32
C ASN A 11 -9.66 -0.87 6.48
N ASN A 12 -9.91 0.30 5.88
CA ASN A 12 -8.95 1.06 5.10
C ASN A 12 -7.83 1.68 5.96
N SER A 13 -7.93 1.62 7.28
CA SER A 13 -6.95 2.17 8.20
C SER A 13 -6.19 1.07 8.93
N PHE A 14 -4.86 1.15 8.94
CA PHE A 14 -4.01 0.23 9.70
C PHE A 14 -2.76 0.95 10.24
N MET A 15 -2.16 0.36 11.27
CA MET A 15 -0.95 0.87 11.91
C MET A 15 0.21 -0.08 11.70
N LEU A 16 1.36 0.46 11.32
CA LEU A 16 2.63 -0.27 11.25
C LEU A 16 3.62 0.34 12.25
N LYS A 17 4.22 -0.50 13.08
CA LYS A 17 5.32 -0.11 13.96
C LYS A 17 6.65 -0.41 13.27
N GLN A 18 7.42 0.63 12.96
CA GLN A 18 8.73 0.51 12.31
C GLN A 18 9.71 1.50 12.93
N SER A 19 10.92 1.05 13.27
CA SER A 19 12.00 1.90 13.83
C SER A 19 11.52 2.78 15.00
N ASN A 20 10.82 2.16 15.98
CA ASN A 20 10.20 2.82 17.14
C ASN A 20 9.16 3.92 16.84
N THR A 21 8.75 4.07 15.58
CA THR A 21 7.70 4.99 15.16
C THR A 21 6.45 4.22 14.76
N ASN A 22 5.29 4.74 15.14
CA ASN A 22 4.01 4.22 14.70
C ASN A 22 3.57 5.05 13.48
N TYR A 23 3.42 4.37 12.34
CA TYR A 23 2.89 4.93 11.12
C TYR A 23 1.44 4.49 10.99
N ASN A 24 0.53 5.46 10.85
CA ASN A 24 -0.87 5.21 10.55
C ASN A 24 -1.09 5.41 9.06
N TYR A 25 -1.59 4.38 8.41
CA TYR A 25 -1.95 4.39 7.01
C TYR A 25 -3.47 4.43 6.89
N HIS A 26 -3.96 5.22 5.95
CA HIS A 26 -5.36 5.27 5.56
C HIS A 26 -5.45 5.19 4.04
N ILE A 27 -6.00 4.10 3.55
CA ILE A 27 -6.20 3.85 2.12
C ILE A 27 -7.37 4.73 1.67
N ILE A 28 -7.06 5.72 0.83
CA ILE A 28 -8.05 6.62 0.23
C ILE A 28 -8.61 5.98 -1.04
N ASN A 29 -7.76 5.35 -1.84
CA ASN A 29 -8.14 4.63 -3.04
C ASN A 29 -7.33 3.33 -3.15
N GLU A 30 -8.01 2.20 -3.30
CA GLU A 30 -7.37 0.89 -3.54
C GLU A 30 -6.86 0.75 -4.98
N GLY A 31 -7.41 1.55 -5.88
CA GLY A 31 -7.08 1.48 -7.30
C GLY A 31 -7.63 0.21 -7.96
N PHE A 32 -7.04 -0.17 -9.08
CA PHE A 32 -7.37 -1.41 -9.78
C PHE A 32 -6.11 -2.12 -10.25
N TYR A 33 -6.19 -3.43 -10.41
CA TYR A 33 -5.07 -4.18 -10.99
C TYR A 33 -5.10 -4.07 -12.52
N PRO A 34 -3.99 -3.67 -13.15
CA PRO A 34 -3.87 -3.69 -14.61
C PRO A 34 -4.06 -5.09 -15.19
N SER A 35 -4.27 -5.17 -16.50
CA SER A 35 -4.33 -6.42 -17.24
C SER A 35 -3.10 -7.30 -16.96
N ASN A 36 -3.27 -8.63 -16.92
CA ASN A 36 -2.21 -9.58 -16.56
C ASN A 36 -0.93 -9.47 -17.41
N SER A 37 -0.99 -8.94 -18.63
CA SER A 37 0.18 -8.69 -19.48
C SER A 37 1.06 -7.52 -19.02
N LYS A 38 0.54 -6.65 -18.15
CA LYS A 38 1.13 -5.38 -17.72
C LYS A 38 1.25 -5.25 -16.20
N ILE A 39 0.83 -6.28 -15.46
CA ILE A 39 0.78 -6.23 -14.00
C ILE A 39 2.18 -6.44 -13.40
N TYR A 40 2.60 -5.48 -12.57
CA TYR A 40 3.85 -5.60 -11.82
C TYR A 40 3.61 -6.23 -10.45
N TYR A 41 4.66 -6.88 -9.94
CA TYR A 41 4.66 -7.52 -8.64
C TYR A 41 5.78 -6.96 -7.77
N ILE A 42 5.49 -6.78 -6.49
CA ILE A 42 6.49 -6.47 -5.46
C ILE A 42 6.64 -7.67 -4.52
N SER A 43 7.88 -8.02 -4.17
CA SER A 43 8.18 -9.03 -3.17
C SER A 43 8.16 -8.40 -1.79
N ALA A 44 7.50 -9.03 -0.81
CA ALA A 44 7.72 -8.65 0.58
C ALA A 44 9.16 -8.97 0.99
N CYS A 45 9.75 -8.10 1.81
CA CYS A 45 11.09 -8.31 2.38
C CYS A 45 11.14 -9.43 3.44
N SER A 46 10.00 -10.05 3.77
CA SER A 46 9.95 -11.21 4.68
C SER A 46 10.47 -12.47 4.00
N HIS A 47 10.94 -13.45 4.77
CA HIS A 47 11.42 -14.77 4.32
C HIS A 47 10.45 -15.60 3.46
N SER A 48 9.27 -15.07 3.14
CA SER A 48 8.30 -15.68 2.24
C SER A 48 8.47 -15.10 0.83
N GLU A 49 8.55 -15.95 -0.18
CA GLU A 49 8.56 -15.56 -1.61
C GLU A 49 7.21 -14.98 -2.08
N THR A 50 6.44 -14.39 -1.17
CA THR A 50 5.12 -13.84 -1.43
C THR A 50 5.26 -12.60 -2.28
N LYS A 51 4.71 -12.67 -3.49
CA LYS A 51 4.61 -11.57 -4.45
C LYS A 51 3.22 -10.96 -4.36
N TYR A 52 3.17 -9.63 -4.28
CA TYR A 52 1.94 -8.85 -4.26
C TYR A 52 1.81 -8.08 -5.56
N LYS A 53 0.59 -8.05 -6.10
CA LYS A 53 0.27 -7.27 -7.29
C LYS A 53 0.29 -5.78 -6.94
N ILE A 54 0.78 -4.95 -7.85
CA ILE A 54 0.77 -3.50 -7.70
C ILE A 54 -0.46 -2.95 -8.42
N SER A 55 -1.36 -2.27 -7.68
CA SER A 55 -2.51 -1.59 -8.26
C SER A 55 -2.14 -0.24 -8.87
N ASP A 56 -2.90 0.14 -9.88
CA ASP A 56 -2.90 1.45 -10.51
C ASP A 56 -3.91 2.38 -9.80
N ASN A 57 -3.59 3.68 -9.73
CA ASN A 57 -4.33 4.70 -9.00
C ASN A 57 -4.49 4.42 -7.50
N TYR A 58 -3.53 3.71 -6.90
CA TYR A 58 -3.52 3.48 -5.45
C TYR A 58 -3.15 4.78 -4.74
N LEU A 59 -3.94 5.18 -3.74
CA LEU A 59 -3.70 6.38 -2.96
C LEU A 59 -3.82 6.07 -1.47
N VAL A 60 -2.75 6.35 -0.73
CA VAL A 60 -2.70 6.14 0.72
C VAL A 60 -2.23 7.41 1.41
N GLN A 61 -2.87 7.76 2.52
CA GLN A 61 -2.37 8.78 3.42
C GLN A 61 -1.60 8.11 4.55
N THR A 62 -0.39 8.60 4.80
CA THR A 62 0.45 8.14 5.90
C THR A 62 0.63 9.26 6.90
N SER A 63 0.51 8.95 8.20
CA SER A 63 0.81 9.91 9.26
C SER A 63 1.59 9.30 10.41
N TRP A 64 2.47 10.10 11.02
CA TRP A 64 3.24 9.72 12.21
C TRP A 64 3.48 10.94 13.10
N GLY A 65 3.95 10.72 14.33
CA GLY A 65 4.05 11.77 15.34
C GLY A 65 2.73 12.02 16.08
N ARG A 66 2.69 13.04 16.95
CA ARG A 66 1.53 13.36 17.78
C ARG A 66 1.33 14.87 17.90
N GLY A 67 0.07 15.31 17.97
CA GLY A 67 -0.26 16.72 18.18
C GLY A 67 0.38 17.61 17.13
N LYS A 68 1.07 18.67 17.55
CA LYS A 68 1.69 19.66 16.66
C LYS A 68 2.88 19.11 15.85
N SER A 69 3.45 17.97 16.24
CA SER A 69 4.53 17.31 15.50
C SER A 69 4.03 16.16 14.63
N GLN A 70 2.72 16.12 14.34
CA GLN A 70 2.18 15.15 13.42
C GLN A 70 2.57 15.52 11.99
N HIS A 71 3.14 14.55 11.29
CA HIS A 71 3.40 14.62 9.86
C HIS A 71 2.34 13.84 9.12
N ILE A 72 1.90 14.36 7.98
CA ILE A 72 0.91 13.75 7.11
C ILE A 72 1.42 13.89 5.68
N ILE A 73 1.53 12.77 4.97
CA ILE A 73 1.86 12.72 3.54
C ILE A 73 0.83 11.87 2.82
N LYS A 74 0.72 12.06 1.51
CA LYS A 74 -0.03 11.16 0.63
C LYS A 74 0.97 10.48 -0.28
N CYS A 75 0.83 9.17 -0.45
CA CYS A 75 1.61 8.43 -1.42
C CYS A 75 0.67 7.88 -2.48
N GLU A 76 1.07 8.01 -3.74
CA GLU A 76 0.31 7.50 -4.88
C GLU A 76 1.14 6.53 -5.71
N ILE A 77 0.44 5.57 -6.31
CA ILE A 77 0.98 4.68 -7.33
C ILE A 77 0.12 4.86 -8.58
N GLU A 78 0.75 5.28 -9.66
CA GLU A 78 0.13 5.43 -10.98
C GLU A 78 0.93 4.64 -12.01
N TYR A 79 0.27 4.02 -12.97
CA TYR A 79 0.93 3.39 -14.11
C TYR A 79 1.12 4.42 -15.22
N ASP A 80 2.38 4.78 -15.49
CA ASP A 80 2.76 5.56 -16.67
C ASP A 80 3.49 4.65 -17.66
N SER A 81 3.01 4.62 -18.91
CA SER A 81 3.61 3.82 -19.99
C SER A 81 3.82 2.35 -19.59
N ASP A 82 2.78 1.75 -18.98
CA ASP A 82 2.74 0.37 -18.48
C ASP A 82 3.71 0.05 -17.32
N ARG A 83 4.25 1.07 -16.63
CA ARG A 83 5.12 0.89 -15.46
C ARG A 83 4.59 1.62 -14.24
N PRO A 84 4.62 1.01 -13.05
CA PRO A 84 4.23 1.70 -11.83
C PRO A 84 5.24 2.79 -11.48
N VAL A 85 4.73 3.98 -11.19
CA VAL A 85 5.45 5.16 -10.70
C VAL A 85 4.97 5.45 -9.30
N PHE A 86 5.90 5.65 -8.37
CA PHE A 86 5.62 5.94 -6.96
C PHE A 86 5.89 7.41 -6.67
N ARG A 87 4.95 8.11 -6.04
CA ARG A 87 5.07 9.53 -5.67
C ARG A 87 4.62 9.77 -4.23
N ILE A 88 5.14 10.85 -3.64
CA ILE A 88 4.90 11.33 -2.27
C ILE A 88 4.54 12.81 -2.31
#